data_AF-A0A970AYX2-F1
#
_entry.id   AF-A0A970AYX2-F1
#
_cell.length_a   1.000
_cell.length_b   1.000
_cell.length_c   1.000
_cell.angle_alpha   90.00
_cell.angle_beta   90.00
_cell.angle_gamma   90.00
#
_symmetry.space_group_name_H-M   'P 1'
#
loop_
_entity.id
_entity.type
_entity.pdbx_description
1 polymer ?
#
loop_
_entity_poly.entity_id
_entity_poly.type
_entity_poly.pdbx_seq_one_letter_code
_entity_poly.pdbx_strand_id
1 'polypeptide(L)'
;TLIDRKIKDIETNYYKIDVSEKEIENSLYNYLERIKISNETLNSFYKKNEIENDYLKNVIKIDLKWSKLIRQMYEGRLNVNLTEVNKQLEQEQKNTEDNEKFKNQLISIEQNKLLNKFAATHLEKSKKKYLIKFL
;
A
#
# COMPACT_ATOMS: atom_id res chain seq x y z
N THR A 1 -10.97 7.89 2.55
CA THR A 1 -12.09 8.70 2.02
C THR A 1 -11.76 9.20 0.63
N LEU A 2 -12.70 9.82 -0.10
CA LEU A 2 -12.41 10.45 -1.40
C LEU A 2 -11.39 11.60 -1.25
N ILE A 3 -11.51 12.37 -0.16
CA ILE A 3 -10.57 13.45 0.19
C ILE A 3 -9.17 12.89 0.39
N ASP A 4 -9.02 11.80 1.15
CA ASP A 4 -7.71 11.17 1.37
C ASP A 4 -7.05 10.77 0.04
N ARG A 5 -7.83 10.19 -0.87
CA ARG A 5 -7.32 9.75 -2.18
C ARG A 5 -6.84 10.93 -3.02
N LYS A 6 -7.60 12.02 -3.04
CA LYS A 6 -7.22 13.25 -3.74
C LYS A 6 -5.93 13.85 -3.16
N ILE A 7 -5.77 13.83 -1.83
CA ILE A 7 -4.55 14.30 -1.17
C ILE A 7 -3.35 13.40 -1.50
N LYS A 8 -3.53 12.07 -1.48
CA LYS A 8 -2.47 11.14 -1.90
C LYS A 8 -2.03 11.40 -3.33
N ASP A 9 -2.97 11.62 -4.24
CA ASP A 9 -2.67 11.91 -5.64
C ASP A 9 -1.90 13.23 -5.79
N ILE A 10 -2.36 14.31 -5.14
CA ILE A 10 -1.64 15.60 -5.13
C ILE A 10 -0.22 15.45 -4.59
N GLU A 11 -0.04 14.80 -3.43
CA GLU A 11 1.27 14.67 -2.79
C GLU A 11 2.21 13.79 -3.65
N THR A 12 1.72 12.67 -4.17
CA THR A 12 2.56 11.78 -5.01
C THR A 12 2.91 12.41 -6.36
N ASN A 13 2.04 13.23 -6.94
CA ASN A 13 2.36 13.99 -8.14
C ASN A 13 3.36 15.11 -7.86
N TYR A 14 3.30 15.77 -6.69
CA TYR A 14 4.31 16.75 -6.26
C TYR A 14 5.71 16.12 -6.16
N TYR A 15 5.82 14.91 -5.63
CA TYR A 15 7.08 14.15 -5.58
C TYR A 15 7.42 13.39 -6.87
N LYS A 16 6.61 13.53 -7.94
CA LYS A 16 6.82 12.88 -9.25
C LYS A 16 7.00 11.36 -9.13
N ILE A 17 6.14 10.73 -8.33
CA ILE A 17 6.18 9.29 -8.14
C ILE A 17 5.54 8.60 -9.34
N ASP A 18 6.32 7.72 -9.95
CA ASP A 18 5.90 6.96 -11.14
C ASP A 18 5.66 5.48 -10.84
N VAL A 19 4.68 4.96 -11.56
CA VAL A 19 4.27 3.56 -11.55
C VAL A 19 4.03 3.15 -13.00
N SER A 20 4.62 2.04 -13.41
CA SER A 20 4.46 1.53 -14.76
C SER A 20 3.07 0.93 -14.95
N GLU A 21 2.61 0.93 -16.20
CA GLU A 21 1.31 0.35 -16.56
C GLU A 21 1.19 -1.12 -16.16
N LYS A 22 2.26 -1.89 -16.38
CA LYS A 22 2.37 -3.30 -16.00
C LYS A 22 2.23 -3.53 -14.49
N GLU A 23 2.79 -2.65 -13.65
CA GLU A 23 2.62 -2.73 -12.20
C GLU A 23 1.15 -2.51 -11.80
N ILE A 24 0.48 -1.56 -12.45
CA ILE A 24 -0.94 -1.27 -12.19
C ILE A 24 -1.80 -2.47 -12.58
N GLU A 25 -1.60 -3.02 -13.79
CA GLU A 25 -2.36 -4.16 -14.30
C GLU A 25 -2.18 -5.40 -13.43
N ASN A 26 -0.95 -5.73 -13.04
CA ASN A 26 -0.67 -6.85 -12.15
C ASN A 26 -1.34 -6.65 -10.78
N SER A 27 -1.28 -5.43 -10.22
CA SER A 27 -1.93 -5.14 -8.95
C SER A 27 -3.46 -5.22 -9.03
N LEU A 28 -4.05 -4.78 -10.15
CA LEU A 28 -5.48 -4.89 -10.41
C LEU A 28 -5.90 -6.36 -10.52
N TYR A 29 -5.19 -7.14 -11.32
CA TYR A 29 -5.43 -8.58 -11.45
C TYR A 29 -5.38 -9.28 -10.09
N ASN A 30 -4.30 -9.11 -9.34
CA ASN A 30 -4.14 -9.72 -8.01
C ASN A 30 -5.22 -9.27 -7.01
N TYR A 31 -5.65 -8.00 -7.10
CA TYR A 31 -6.72 -7.48 -6.27
C TYR A 31 -8.05 -8.19 -6.57
N LEU A 32 -8.41 -8.29 -7.84
CA LEU A 32 -9.65 -8.92 -8.31
C LEU A 32 -9.69 -10.42 -7.99
N GLU A 33 -8.59 -11.13 -8.23
CA GLU A 33 -8.43 -12.55 -7.87
C GLU A 33 -8.67 -12.78 -6.38
N ARG A 34 -8.05 -11.97 -5.52
CA ARG A 34 -8.19 -12.10 -4.06
C ARG A 34 -9.64 -11.93 -3.58
N ILE A 35 -10.39 -11.02 -4.19
CA ILE A 35 -11.80 -10.79 -3.85
C ILE A 35 -12.78 -11.63 -4.69
N LYS A 36 -12.25 -12.52 -5.55
CA LYS A 36 -13.02 -13.42 -6.41
C LYS A 36 -14.01 -12.71 -7.33
N ILE A 37 -13.61 -11.57 -7.90
CA ILE A 37 -14.42 -10.80 -8.87
C ILE A 37 -13.81 -10.97 -10.26
N SER A 38 -14.62 -11.39 -11.23
CA SER A 38 -14.20 -11.43 -12.63
C SER A 38 -14.28 -10.04 -13.28
N ASN A 39 -13.50 -9.83 -14.34
CA ASN A 39 -13.58 -8.60 -15.15
C ASN A 39 -14.98 -8.36 -15.72
N GLU A 40 -15.70 -9.42 -16.12
CA GLU A 40 -17.08 -9.32 -16.61
C GLU A 40 -18.03 -8.78 -15.55
N THR A 41 -17.91 -9.27 -14.31
CA THR A 41 -18.70 -8.80 -13.16
C THR A 41 -18.40 -7.33 -12.87
N LEU A 42 -17.12 -6.95 -12.89
CA LEU A 42 -16.69 -5.56 -12.69
C LEU A 42 -17.23 -4.63 -13.77
N ASN A 43 -17.10 -5.00 -15.04
CA ASN A 43 -17.59 -4.21 -16.18
C ASN A 43 -19.11 -4.04 -16.15
N SER A 44 -19.83 -5.11 -15.80
CA SER A 44 -21.30 -5.06 -15.64
C SER A 44 -21.69 -4.11 -14.52
N PHE A 45 -20.96 -4.12 -13.40
CA PHE A 45 -21.14 -3.20 -12.29
C PHE A 45 -20.89 -1.74 -12.72
N TYR A 46 -19.82 -1.46 -13.47
CA TYR A 46 -19.55 -0.12 -13.97
C TYR A 46 -20.65 0.41 -14.88
N LYS A 47 -21.07 -0.39 -15.87
CA LYS A 47 -22.15 0.00 -16.79
C LYS A 47 -23.45 0.28 -16.05
N LYS A 48 -23.82 -0.56 -15.08
CA LYS A 48 -25.06 -0.42 -14.31
C LYS A 48 -25.08 0.86 -13.46
N ASN A 49 -23.92 1.29 -12.96
CA ASN A 49 -23.81 2.43 -12.04
C ASN A 49 -23.21 3.68 -12.72
N GLU A 50 -23.06 3.67 -14.05
CA GLU A 50 -22.50 4.77 -14.83
C GLU A 50 -21.11 5.23 -14.31
N ILE A 51 -20.30 4.26 -13.90
CA ILE A 51 -18.93 4.49 -13.42
C ILE A 51 -17.96 4.36 -14.61
N GLU A 52 -16.95 5.22 -14.66
CA GLU A 52 -15.86 5.13 -15.63
C GLU A 52 -15.13 3.79 -15.53
N ASN A 53 -14.90 3.14 -16.68
CA ASN A 53 -14.34 1.77 -16.74
C ASN A 53 -12.91 1.65 -16.17
N ASP A 54 -12.18 2.76 -16.04
CA ASP A 54 -10.83 2.81 -15.49
C ASP A 54 -10.80 3.29 -14.03
N TYR A 55 -11.95 3.50 -13.38
CA TYR A 55 -12.01 4.05 -12.03
C TYR A 55 -11.18 3.23 -11.02
N LEU A 56 -11.37 1.91 -10.94
CA LEU A 56 -10.59 1.09 -10.00
C LEU A 56 -9.11 1.05 -10.37
N LYS A 57 -8.79 1.05 -11.67
CA LYS A 57 -7.41 1.13 -12.16
C LYS A 57 -6.73 2.41 -11.68
N ASN A 58 -7.42 3.55 -11.75
CA ASN A 58 -6.95 4.84 -11.24
C ASN A 58 -6.81 4.83 -9.71
N VAL A 59 -7.74 4.19 -8.99
CA VAL A 59 -7.61 4.03 -7.52
C VAL A 59 -6.35 3.22 -7.16
N ILE A 60 -6.12 2.10 -7.83
CA ILE A 60 -4.94 1.26 -7.62
C ILE A 60 -3.66 2.01 -7.95
N LYS A 61 -3.64 2.77 -9.04
CA LYS A 61 -2.51 3.64 -9.42
C LYS A 61 -2.14 4.60 -8.29
N ILE A 62 -3.11 5.29 -7.70
CA ILE A 62 -2.87 6.23 -6.59
C ILE A 62 -2.33 5.50 -5.36
N ASP A 63 -2.87 4.34 -5.02
CA ASP A 63 -2.41 3.56 -3.86
C ASP A 63 -0.99 2.99 -4.07
N LEU A 64 -0.62 2.58 -5.29
CA LEU A 64 0.74 2.18 -5.64
C LEU A 64 1.72 3.35 -5.54
N LYS A 65 1.38 4.51 -6.12
CA LYS A 65 2.19 5.73 -5.99
C LYS A 65 2.39 6.10 -4.53
N TRP A 66 1.33 6.06 -3.73
CA TRP A 66 1.40 6.37 -2.31
C TRP A 66 2.33 5.40 -1.57
N SER A 67 2.21 4.11 -1.83
CA SER A 67 3.06 3.09 -1.21
C SER A 67 4.54 3.29 -1.57
N LYS A 68 4.84 3.61 -2.84
CA LYS A 68 6.20 3.97 -3.28
C LYS A 68 6.73 5.21 -2.58
N LEU A 69 5.93 6.28 -2.50
CA LEU A 69 6.31 7.52 -1.79
C LEU A 69 6.69 7.24 -0.33
N ILE A 70 5.81 6.54 0.40
CA ILE A 70 6.04 6.23 1.81
C ILE A 70 7.30 5.40 1.99
N ARG A 71 7.52 4.38 1.15
CA ARG A 71 8.76 3.62 1.21
C ARG A 71 9.97 4.51 0.95
N GLN A 72 9.99 5.29 -0.13
CA GLN A 72 11.11 6.20 -0.45
C GLN A 72 11.41 7.19 0.69
N MET A 73 10.38 7.72 1.37
CA MET A 73 10.57 8.68 2.45
C MET A 73 11.03 8.06 3.78
N TYR A 74 10.69 6.81 4.04
CA TYR A 74 10.79 6.23 5.37
C TYR A 74 11.57 4.91 5.46
N GLU A 75 12.03 4.35 4.34
CA GLU A 75 12.81 3.11 4.30
C GLU A 75 14.05 3.18 5.18
N GLY A 76 14.79 4.30 5.14
CA GLY A 76 15.95 4.52 6.01
C GLY A 76 15.62 4.69 7.51
N ARG A 77 14.34 4.75 7.88
CA ARG A 77 13.87 4.83 9.28
C ARG A 77 13.25 3.53 9.77
N LEU A 78 13.27 2.47 8.96
CA LEU A 78 12.74 1.17 9.32
C LEU A 78 13.69 0.46 10.27
N ASN A 79 13.52 0.70 11.57
CA ASN A 79 14.22 -0.04 12.61
C ASN A 79 13.31 -1.15 13.15
N VAL A 80 13.72 -2.40 12.97
CA VAL A 80 13.01 -3.59 13.48
C VAL A 80 13.69 -4.06 14.75
N ASN A 81 12.91 -4.25 15.80
CA ASN A 81 13.41 -4.85 17.03
C ASN A 81 13.64 -6.35 16.84
N LEU A 82 14.90 -6.74 16.60
CA LEU A 82 15.28 -8.13 16.37
C LEU A 82 15.04 -9.04 17.58
N THR A 83 14.99 -8.49 18.80
CA THR A 83 14.69 -9.26 20.02
C THR A 83 13.26 -9.79 19.99
N GLU A 84 12.30 -8.96 19.55
CA GLU A 84 10.89 -9.35 19.40
C GLU A 84 10.75 -10.44 18.32
N VAL A 85 11.45 -10.25 17.19
CA VAL A 85 11.45 -11.21 16.07
C VAL A 85 12.02 -12.55 16.49
N ASN A 86 13.15 -12.57 17.20
CA ASN A 86 13.77 -13.81 17.68
C ASN A 86 12.87 -14.53 18.70
N LYS A 87 12.18 -13.80 19.59
CA LYS A 87 11.23 -14.40 20.52
C LYS A 87 10.05 -15.06 19.81
N GLN A 88 9.54 -14.45 18.74
CA GLN A 88 8.47 -15.04 17.92
C GLN A 88 8.96 -16.28 17.15
N LEU A 89 10.21 -16.27 16.65
CA LEU A 89 10.85 -17.45 16.05
C LEU A 89 10.93 -18.63 17.01
N GLU A 90 11.36 -18.39 18.25
CA GLU A 90 11.50 -19.44 19.26
C GLU A 90 10.16 -20.10 19.64
N GLN A 91 9.05 -19.36 19.55
CA GLN A 91 7.72 -19.86 19.88
C GLN A 91 7.12 -20.80 18.82
N GLU A 92 7.58 -20.72 17.56
CA GLU A 92 7.01 -21.49 16.44
C GLU A 92 7.87 -22.69 15.99
N GLN A 93 9.02 -22.96 16.63
CA GLN A 93 9.95 -23.97 16.12
C GLN A 93 9.50 -25.44 16.28
N LYS A 94 9.44 -26.14 15.13
CA LYS A 94 9.64 -27.60 15.00
C LYS A 94 10.79 -28.03 14.04
N ASN A 95 11.38 -27.19 13.18
CA ASN A 95 12.52 -27.56 12.29
C ASN A 95 13.40 -26.35 11.88
N THR A 96 14.67 -26.59 11.55
CA THR A 96 15.76 -25.57 11.45
C THR A 96 15.96 -24.91 10.07
N GLU A 97 15.63 -25.55 8.95
CA GLU A 97 15.86 -24.99 7.59
C GLU A 97 14.85 -23.89 7.20
N ASP A 98 13.64 -23.92 7.78
CA ASP A 98 12.61 -22.90 7.57
C ASP A 98 12.83 -21.61 8.38
N ASN A 99 13.76 -21.61 9.34
CA ASN A 99 13.92 -20.52 10.30
C ASN A 99 14.39 -19.19 9.67
N GLU A 100 15.33 -19.21 8.73
CA GLU A 100 15.85 -17.97 8.14
C GLU A 100 14.80 -17.32 7.23
N LYS A 101 14.10 -18.13 6.44
CA LYS A 101 12.99 -17.68 5.60
C LYS A 101 11.87 -17.11 6.47
N PHE A 102 11.49 -17.80 7.54
CA PHE A 102 10.47 -17.35 8.47
C PHE A 102 10.88 -16.07 9.20
N LYS A 103 12.15 -15.96 9.63
CA LYS A 103 12.72 -14.75 10.21
C LYS A 103 12.59 -13.54 9.27
N ASN A 104 12.94 -13.71 8.01
CA ASN A 104 12.83 -12.65 7.01
C ASN A 104 11.38 -12.24 6.74
N GLN A 105 10.43 -13.18 6.84
CA GLN A 105 9.00 -12.88 6.78
C GLN A 105 8.55 -12.04 7.99
N LEU A 106 8.94 -12.41 9.20
CA LEU A 106 8.61 -11.66 10.42
C LEU A 106 9.18 -10.23 10.37
N ILE A 107 10.44 -10.08 9.94
CA ILE A 107 11.07 -8.76 9.73
C ILE A 107 10.24 -7.94 8.74
N SER A 108 9.86 -8.53 7.60
CA SER A 108 9.05 -7.85 6.58
C SER A 108 7.68 -7.44 7.11
N ILE A 109 7.04 -8.26 7.93
CA ILE A 109 5.75 -7.96 8.58
C ILE A 109 5.91 -6.75 9.51
N GLU A 110 6.92 -6.72 10.36
CA GLU A 110 7.16 -5.60 11.27
C GLU A 110 7.51 -4.30 10.53
N GLN A 111 8.32 -4.38 9.48
CA GLN A 111 8.59 -3.24 8.61
C GLN A 111 7.31 -2.69 7.97
N ASN A 112 6.44 -3.57 7.47
CA ASN A 112 5.16 -3.17 6.89
C ASN A 112 4.23 -2.52 7.92
N LYS A 113 4.18 -3.01 9.17
CA LYS A 113 3.45 -2.34 10.26
C LYS A 113 3.96 -0.93 10.49
N LEU A 114 5.28 -0.73 10.50
CA LEU A 114 5.90 0.58 10.69
C LEU A 114 5.63 1.52 9.50
N LEU A 115 5.76 1.03 8.26
CA LEU A 115 5.40 1.78 7.05
C LEU A 115 3.93 2.21 7.07
N ASN A 116 3.01 1.37 7.54
CA ASN A 116 1.60 1.73 7.67
C ASN A 116 1.37 2.87 8.68
N LYS A 117 2.10 2.87 9.81
CA LYS A 117 2.07 3.98 10.77
C LYS A 117 2.61 5.27 10.15
N PHE A 118 3.71 5.19 9.41
CA PHE A 118 4.25 6.34 8.69
C PHE A 118 3.31 6.85 7.61
N ALA A 119 2.66 5.97 6.85
CA ALA A 119 1.66 6.32 5.85
C ALA A 119 0.50 7.11 6.45
N ALA A 120 -0.06 6.65 7.57
CA ALA A 120 -1.13 7.35 8.28
C ALA A 120 -0.66 8.73 8.78
N THR A 121 0.50 8.79 9.43
CA THR A 121 1.07 10.04 9.95
C THR A 121 1.35 11.05 8.83
N HIS A 122 1.89 10.58 7.71
CA HIS A 122 2.18 11.42 6.56
C HIS A 122 0.90 11.97 5.95
N LEU A 123 -0.13 11.13 5.77
CA LEU A 123 -1.44 11.55 5.26
C LEU A 123 -2.05 12.65 6.14
N GLU A 124 -2.01 12.52 7.46
CA GLU A 124 -2.53 13.55 8.38
C GLU A 124 -1.75 14.88 8.28
N LYS A 125 -0.44 14.83 8.04
CA LYS A 125 0.35 16.03 7.77
C LYS A 125 -0.02 16.66 6.43
N SER A 126 -0.15 15.85 5.37
CA SER A 126 -0.56 16.33 4.04
C SER A 126 -1.96 16.93 4.07
N LYS A 127 -2.90 16.34 4.81
CA LYS A 127 -4.24 16.92 5.05
C LYS A 127 -4.16 18.32 5.61
N LYS A 128 -3.42 18.52 6.70
CA LYS A 128 -3.24 19.86 7.29
C LYS A 128 -2.63 20.83 6.27
N LYS A 129 -1.57 20.42 5.57
CA LYS A 129 -0.90 21.22 4.53
C LYS A 129 -1.83 21.68 3.41
N TYR A 130 -2.73 20.82 2.93
CA TYR A 130 -3.59 21.14 1.78
C TYR A 130 -4.93 21.74 2.17
N LEU A 131 -5.54 21.32 3.29
CA LEU A 131 -6.82 21.87 3.75
C LEU A 131 -6.67 23.32 4.21
N ILE A 132 -5.53 23.68 4.82
CA ILE A 132 -5.23 25.08 5.18
C ILE A 132 -5.15 25.98 3.93
N LYS A 133 -4.87 25.44 2.73
CA LYS A 133 -4.86 26.23 1.49
C LYS A 133 -6.25 26.55 0.93
N PHE A 134 -7.30 25.97 1.52
CA PHE A 134 -8.70 26.23 1.14
C PHE A 134 -9.46 27.10 2.17
N LEU A 135 -8.78 27.54 3.23
CA LEU A 135 -9.27 28.48 4.24
C LEU A 135 -8.59 29.83 4.05
#